data_AF-Q1Q7T8-F1
#
_entry.id   AF-Q1Q7T8-F1
#
_cell.length_a   1.000
_cell.length_b   1.000
_cell.length_c   1.000
_cell.angle_alpha   90.00
_cell.angle_beta   90.00
_cell.angle_gamma   90.00
#
_symmetry.space_group_name_H-M   'P 1'
#
loop_
_entity.id
_entity.type
_entity.pdbx_description
1 polymer ?
#
loop_
_entity_poly.entity_id
_entity_poly.type
_entity_poly.pdbx_seq_one_letter_code
_entity_poly.pdbx_strand_id
1 'polypeptide(L)'
;MQLIEDAHKADVILVEQIDRLARLNQADWDTLKRMLSEKKLSIVSKELPISCMTPQSESSIEFMISILQTINSIMLDMLAAIVKKDYEDGLNRQMQCIACTKVNTQILKYSNTQILKYSNTQILKYSNTQILKYSKLF
;
A
#
# COMPACT_ATOMS: atom_id res chain seq x y z
N MET A 1 -20.52 -8.89 -3.64
CA MET A 1 -20.92 -9.45 -2.33
C MET A 1 -22.08 -10.46 -2.42
N GLN A 2 -22.69 -10.75 -3.59
CA GLN A 2 -23.80 -11.72 -3.69
C GLN A 2 -23.45 -13.12 -3.14
N LEU A 3 -22.23 -13.61 -3.36
CA LEU A 3 -21.80 -14.94 -2.91
C LEU A 3 -21.77 -15.14 -1.38
N ILE A 4 -21.70 -14.04 -0.61
CA ILE A 4 -21.61 -14.08 0.86
C ILE A 4 -23.00 -13.96 1.49
N GLU A 5 -23.92 -13.30 0.80
CA GLU A 5 -25.34 -13.21 1.19
C GLU A 5 -26.02 -14.58 1.07
N ASP A 6 -25.71 -15.33 0.01
CA ASP A 6 -26.27 -16.66 -0.27
C ASP A 6 -25.68 -17.80 0.59
N ALA A 7 -24.58 -17.55 1.33
CA ALA A 7 -23.89 -18.57 2.12
C ALA A 7 -24.68 -18.95 3.39
N HIS A 8 -24.89 -20.24 3.62
CA HIS A 8 -25.60 -20.80 4.77
C HIS A 8 -24.65 -21.14 5.92
N LYS A 9 -25.20 -21.38 7.12
CA LYS A 9 -24.41 -21.67 8.33
C LYS A 9 -23.58 -22.94 8.14
N ALA A 10 -22.28 -22.85 8.42
CA ALA A 10 -21.27 -23.90 8.18
C ALA A 10 -20.94 -24.21 6.71
N ASP A 11 -21.31 -23.33 5.76
CA ASP A 11 -20.84 -23.47 4.38
C ASP A 11 -19.33 -23.20 4.24
N VAL A 12 -18.76 -23.85 3.22
CA VAL A 12 -17.36 -23.71 2.84
C VAL A 12 -17.27 -22.78 1.63
N ILE A 13 -16.58 -21.65 1.79
CA ILE A 13 -16.32 -20.73 0.70
C ILE A 13 -14.97 -21.11 0.10
N LEU A 14 -15.00 -21.63 -1.13
CA LEU A 14 -13.79 -21.93 -1.88
C LEU A 14 -13.28 -20.67 -2.58
N VAL A 15 -12.06 -20.26 -2.27
CA VAL A 15 -11.43 -19.10 -2.90
C VAL A 15 -10.18 -19.57 -3.64
N GLU A 16 -10.04 -19.18 -4.90
CA GLU A 16 -8.87 -19.56 -5.73
C GLU A 16 -7.56 -19.06 -5.11
N GLN A 17 -7.53 -17.79 -4.70
CA GLN A 17 -6.39 -17.16 -4.05
C GLN A 17 -6.84 -16.18 -2.97
N ILE A 18 -6.09 -16.16 -1.87
CA ILE A 18 -6.34 -15.32 -0.70
C ILE A 18 -6.18 -13.82 -1.04
N ASP A 19 -5.31 -13.49 -2.00
CA ASP A 19 -5.10 -12.11 -2.48
C ASP A 19 -6.39 -11.44 -2.94
N ARG A 20 -7.38 -12.21 -3.43
CA ARG A 20 -8.68 -11.69 -3.84
C ARG A 20 -9.46 -11.09 -2.66
N LEU A 21 -9.27 -11.62 -1.44
CA LEU A 21 -9.86 -11.09 -0.21
C LEU A 21 -9.07 -9.89 0.33
N ALA A 22 -7.76 -9.85 0.10
CA ALA A 22 -6.88 -8.75 0.53
C ALA A 22 -7.15 -7.42 -0.20
N ARG A 23 -7.84 -7.46 -1.35
CA ARG A 23 -8.23 -6.26 -2.11
C ARG A 23 -9.54 -5.60 -1.63
N LEU A 24 -10.21 -6.18 -0.63
CA LEU A 24 -11.44 -5.61 -0.09
C LEU A 24 -11.14 -4.33 0.70
N ASN A 25 -12.04 -3.36 0.61
CA ASN A 25 -11.95 -2.16 1.45
C ASN A 25 -12.16 -2.53 2.92
N GLN A 26 -11.65 -1.70 3.84
CA GLN A 26 -11.76 -1.93 5.29
C GLN A 26 -13.21 -2.20 5.75
N ALA A 27 -14.19 -1.46 5.21
CA ALA A 27 -15.60 -1.63 5.54
C ALA A 27 -16.18 -2.98 5.07
N ASP A 28 -15.76 -3.43 3.89
CA ASP A 28 -16.14 -4.73 3.34
C ASP A 28 -15.48 -5.87 4.13
N TRP A 29 -14.25 -5.66 4.59
CA TRP A 29 -13.49 -6.58 5.44
C TRP A 29 -14.13 -6.78 6.81
N ASP A 30 -14.55 -5.69 7.46
CA ASP A 30 -15.22 -5.75 8.76
C ASP A 30 -16.59 -6.46 8.65
N THR A 31 -17.29 -6.23 7.54
CA THR A 31 -18.54 -6.92 7.22
C THR A 31 -18.31 -8.42 7.02
N LEU A 32 -17.27 -8.79 6.27
CA LEU A 32 -16.87 -10.17 6.04
C LEU A 32 -16.46 -10.87 7.35
N LYS A 33 -15.66 -10.23 8.21
CA LYS A 33 -15.25 -10.76 9.52
C LYS A 33 -16.45 -11.02 10.43
N ARG A 34 -17.43 -10.10 10.44
CA ARG A 34 -18.69 -10.27 11.16
C ARG A 34 -19.52 -11.44 10.62
N MET A 35 -19.65 -11.55 9.29
CA MET A 35 -20.42 -12.64 8.69
C MET A 35 -19.75 -14.01 8.89
N LEU A 36 -18.42 -14.07 8.85
CA LEU A 36 -17.65 -15.29 9.14
C LEU A 36 -17.84 -15.76 10.59
N SER A 37 -17.79 -14.83 11.55
CA SER A 37 -17.97 -15.17 12.97
C SER A 37 -19.41 -15.60 13.28
N GLU A 38 -20.40 -14.91 12.70
CA GLU A 38 -21.83 -15.22 12.89
C GLU A 38 -22.23 -16.55 12.25
N LYS A 39 -21.81 -16.80 11.00
CA LYS A 39 -22.23 -17.98 10.23
C LYS A 39 -21.29 -19.19 10.38
N LYS A 40 -20.18 -19.05 11.14
CA LYS A 40 -19.11 -20.07 11.28
C LYS A 40 -18.64 -20.62 9.92
N LEU A 41 -18.48 -19.72 8.96
CA LEU A 41 -18.10 -20.08 7.59
C LEU A 41 -16.62 -20.49 7.56
N SER A 42 -16.30 -21.52 6.77
CA SER A 42 -14.92 -21.96 6.58
C SER A 42 -14.42 -21.49 5.22
N ILE A 43 -13.33 -20.72 5.19
CA ILE A 43 -12.69 -20.34 3.94
C ILE A 43 -11.63 -21.40 3.63
N VAL A 44 -11.73 -22.01 2.45
CA VAL A 44 -10.75 -22.98 1.96
C VAL A 44 -10.17 -22.46 0.66
N SER A 45 -8.85 -22.33 0.59
CA SER A 45 -8.15 -22.04 -0.65
C SER A 45 -7.28 -23.23 -1.07
N LYS A 46 -7.03 -23.34 -2.38
CA LYS A 46 -6.18 -24.39 -2.95
C LYS A 46 -4.73 -24.29 -2.47
N GLU A 47 -4.30 -23.09 -2.08
CA GLU A 47 -2.94 -22.77 -1.64
C GLU A 47 -2.70 -23.06 -0.15
N LEU A 48 -3.76 -23.29 0.62
CA LEU A 48 -3.65 -23.58 2.05
C LEU A 48 -3.49 -25.10 2.27
N PRO A 49 -2.46 -25.56 3.01
CA PRO A 49 -2.19 -26.98 3.25
C PRO A 49 -3.25 -27.70 4.10
N ILE A 50 -4.28 -26.99 4.56
CA ILE A 50 -5.34 -27.51 5.44
C ILE A 50 -6.36 -28.45 4.75
N SER A 51 -6.41 -28.52 3.41
CA SER A 51 -7.37 -29.42 2.71
C SER A 51 -7.01 -30.91 2.73
N CYS A 52 -5.78 -31.27 3.13
CA CYS A 52 -5.24 -32.64 2.96
C CYS A 52 -5.34 -33.52 4.21
N MET A 53 -5.71 -32.98 5.38
CA MET A 53 -5.78 -33.80 6.59
C MET A 53 -7.15 -34.47 6.71
N THR A 54 -7.28 -35.66 6.13
CA THR A 54 -8.44 -36.53 6.28
C THR A 54 -8.34 -37.28 7.63
N PRO A 55 -9.22 -37.01 8.62
CA PRO A 55 -9.16 -37.67 9.92
C PRO A 55 -9.52 -39.16 9.82
N GLN A 56 -8.76 -40.01 10.50
CA GLN A 56 -8.98 -41.46 10.59
C GLN A 56 -9.83 -41.88 11.82
N SER A 57 -10.26 -40.92 12.67
CA SER A 57 -11.07 -41.19 13.89
C SER A 57 -11.92 -39.99 14.30
N GLU A 58 -13.08 -40.24 14.92
CA GLU A 58 -14.07 -39.22 15.31
C GLU A 58 -13.55 -38.17 16.31
N SER A 59 -12.69 -38.56 17.26
CA SER A 59 -12.10 -37.64 18.24
C SER A 59 -11.07 -36.68 17.63
N SER A 60 -10.45 -37.07 16.52
CA SER A 60 -9.50 -36.23 15.78
C SER A 60 -10.20 -35.17 14.93
N ILE A 61 -11.50 -35.36 14.64
CA ILE A 61 -12.30 -34.45 13.80
C ILE A 61 -12.54 -33.12 14.54
N GLU A 62 -13.00 -33.16 15.78
CA GLU A 62 -13.32 -31.95 16.55
C GLU A 62 -12.08 -31.09 16.81
N PHE A 63 -10.95 -31.74 17.12
CA PHE A 63 -9.67 -31.07 17.30
C PHE A 63 -9.19 -30.41 16.01
N MET A 64 -9.27 -31.11 14.88
CA MET A 64 -8.87 -30.54 13.59
C MET A 64 -9.78 -29.41 13.13
N ILE A 65 -11.09 -29.48 13.39
CA ILE A 65 -12.02 -28.36 13.13
C ILE A 65 -11.60 -27.13 13.94
N SER A 66 -11.24 -27.29 15.22
CA SER A 66 -10.80 -26.20 16.09
C SER A 66 -9.46 -25.59 15.64
N ILE A 67 -8.49 -26.42 15.25
CA ILE A 67 -7.23 -25.95 14.66
C ILE A 67 -7.49 -25.18 13.38
N LEU A 68 -8.33 -25.71 12.49
CA LEU A 68 -8.65 -25.09 11.21
C LEU A 68 -9.33 -23.73 11.41
N GLN A 69 -10.24 -23.62 12.37
CA GLN A 69 -10.84 -22.35 12.78
C GLN A 69 -9.80 -21.35 13.32
N THR A 70 -8.84 -21.83 14.12
CA THR A 70 -7.77 -20.99 14.68
C THR A 70 -6.85 -20.46 13.58
N ILE A 71 -6.41 -21.33 12.67
CA ILE A 71 -5.54 -20.95 11.54
C ILE A 71 -6.25 -19.95 10.63
N ASN A 72 -7.52 -20.19 10.31
CA ASN A 72 -8.31 -19.27 9.51
C ASN A 72 -8.44 -17.90 10.20
N SER A 73 -8.62 -17.87 11.52
CA SER A 73 -8.68 -16.61 12.28
C SER A 73 -7.35 -15.85 12.23
N ILE A 74 -6.22 -16.53 12.43
CA ILE A 74 -4.88 -15.92 12.36
C ILE A 74 -4.58 -15.41 10.96
N MET A 75 -4.92 -16.18 9.92
CA MET A 75 -4.72 -15.78 8.54
C MET A 75 -5.54 -14.53 8.21
N LEU A 76 -6.79 -14.46 8.65
CA LEU A 76 -7.62 -13.26 8.49
C LEU A 76 -7.04 -12.07 9.26
N ASP A 77 -6.59 -12.25 10.49
CA ASP A 77 -5.98 -11.17 11.26
C ASP A 77 -4.66 -10.69 10.62
N MET A 78 -3.89 -11.60 10.02
CA MET A 78 -2.68 -11.27 9.26
C MET A 78 -3.03 -10.45 8.01
N LEU A 79 -4.05 -10.83 7.23
CA LEU A 79 -4.49 -10.05 6.07
C LEU A 79 -5.00 -8.66 6.46
N ALA A 80 -5.74 -8.57 7.57
CA ALA A 80 -6.19 -7.30 8.12
C ALA A 80 -5.00 -6.39 8.47
N ALA A 81 -3.95 -6.95 9.06
CA ALA A 81 -2.73 -6.22 9.39
C ALA A 81 -1.99 -5.74 8.14
N ILE A 82 -1.92 -6.57 7.08
CA ILE A 82 -1.31 -6.20 5.79
C ILE A 82 -2.07 -5.04 5.14
N VAL A 83 -3.41 -5.13 5.04
CA VAL A 83 -4.24 -4.07 4.44
C VAL A 83 -4.06 -2.74 5.19
N LYS A 84 -4.06 -2.78 6.52
CA LYS A 84 -3.82 -1.59 7.34
C LYS A 84 -2.42 -1.01 7.11
N LYS A 85 -1.39 -1.85 7.08
CA LYS A 85 -0.01 -1.44 6.81
C LYS A 85 0.12 -0.82 5.42
N ASP A 86 -0.49 -1.41 4.40
CA ASP A 86 -0.42 -0.92 3.02
C ASP A 86 -1.09 0.45 2.86
N TYR A 87 -2.19 0.69 3.59
CA TYR A 87 -2.81 2.02 3.66
C TYR A 87 -1.87 3.06 4.28
N GLU A 88 -1.25 2.74 5.41
CA GLU A 88 -0.28 3.60 6.09
C GLU A 88 0.98 3.85 5.23
N ASP A 89 1.51 2.80 4.59
CA ASP A 89 2.65 2.89 3.67
C ASP A 89 2.31 3.75 2.45
N GLY A 90 1.07 3.68 1.94
CA GLY A 90 0.56 4.54 0.87
C GLY A 90 0.58 6.03 1.25
N LEU A 91 0.05 6.37 2.44
CA LEU A 91 0.06 7.74 2.95
C LEU A 91 1.48 8.28 3.14
N ASN A 92 2.36 7.48 3.73
CA ASN A 92 3.76 7.85 3.95
C ASN A 92 4.49 8.14 2.63
N ARG A 93 4.27 7.31 1.60
CA ARG A 93 4.85 7.54 0.25
C ARG A 93 4.35 8.83 -0.37
N GLN A 94 3.05 9.15 -0.26
CA GLN A 94 2.52 10.41 -0.77
C GLN A 94 3.14 11.62 -0.08
N MET A 95 3.27 11.59 1.25
CA MET A 95 3.94 12.66 2.01
C MET A 95 5.39 12.85 1.57
N GLN A 96 6.13 11.74 1.39
CA GLN A 96 7.51 11.78 0.89
C GLN A 96 7.59 12.34 -0.53
N CYS A 97 6.73 11.91 -1.46
CA CYS A 97 6.70 12.45 -2.81
C CYS A 97 6.45 13.96 -2.81
N ILE A 98 5.46 14.44 -2.04
CA ILE A 98 5.16 15.88 -1.92
C ILE A 98 6.36 16.64 -1.35
N ALA A 99 7.02 16.10 -0.33
CA ALA A 99 8.21 16.70 0.27
C ALA A 99 9.37 16.78 -0.74
N CYS A 100 9.68 15.67 -1.43
CA CYS A 100 10.73 15.60 -2.45
C CYS A 100 10.45 16.56 -3.62
N THR A 101 9.20 16.65 -4.10
CA THR A 101 8.81 17.61 -5.16
C THR A 101 9.03 19.05 -4.70
N LYS A 102 8.60 19.41 -3.49
CA LYS A 102 8.81 20.76 -2.93
C LYS A 102 10.30 21.10 -2.86
N VAL A 103 11.13 20.21 -2.31
CA VAL A 103 12.59 20.39 -2.24
C VAL A 103 13.20 20.55 -3.63
N ASN A 104 12.84 19.67 -4.59
CA ASN A 104 13.38 19.75 -5.95
C ASN A 104 13.00 21.08 -6.63
N THR A 105 11.75 21.53 -6.48
CA THR A 105 11.34 22.85 -7.03
C THR A 105 12.08 24.02 -6.40
N GLN A 106 12.37 23.96 -5.09
CA GLN A 106 13.15 24.99 -4.39
C GLN A 106 14.61 25.01 -4.88
N ILE A 107 15.23 23.83 -5.01
CA ILE A 107 16.59 23.69 -5.54
C ILE A 107 16.68 24.24 -6.96
N LEU A 108 15.76 23.85 -7.85
CA LEU A 108 15.74 24.34 -9.23
C LEU A 108 15.55 25.87 -9.30
N LYS A 109 14.65 26.44 -8.48
CA LYS A 109 14.45 27.90 -8.40
C LYS A 109 15.71 28.62 -7.91
N TYR A 110 16.35 28.12 -6.86
CA TYR A 110 17.58 28.68 -6.32
C TYR A 110 18.70 28.64 -7.36
N SER A 111 18.96 27.48 -7.96
CA SER A 111 20.00 27.32 -8.98
C SER A 111 19.77 28.26 -10.17
N ASN A 112 18.55 28.30 -10.72
CA ASN A 112 18.25 29.18 -11.85
C ASN A 112 18.42 30.67 -11.52
N THR A 113 17.96 31.09 -10.33
CA THR A 113 18.12 32.50 -9.93
C THR A 113 19.57 32.89 -9.70
N GLN A 114 20.40 32.01 -9.14
CA GLN A 114 21.82 32.29 -8.94
C GLN A 114 22.60 32.32 -10.26
N ILE A 115 22.32 31.37 -11.17
CA ILE A 115 22.93 31.34 -12.49
C ILE A 115 22.60 32.62 -13.27
N LEU A 116 21.33 33.01 -13.33
CA LEU A 116 20.90 34.22 -14.04
C LEU A 116 21.52 35.49 -13.45
N LYS A 117 21.58 35.62 -12.12
CA LYS A 117 22.21 36.78 -11.46
C LYS A 117 23.70 36.86 -11.77
N TYR A 118 24.41 35.75 -11.67
CA TYR A 118 25.85 35.68 -11.93
C TYR A 118 26.15 36.04 -13.40
N SER A 119 25.46 35.40 -14.36
CA SER A 119 25.66 35.65 -15.78
C SER A 119 25.39 37.11 -16.15
N ASN A 120 24.25 37.66 -15.72
CA ASN A 120 23.91 39.05 -16.04
C ASN A 120 24.90 40.06 -15.44
N THR A 121 25.33 39.84 -14.19
CA THR A 121 26.29 40.75 -13.54
C THR A 121 27.66 40.70 -14.19
N GLN A 122 28.15 39.53 -14.61
CA GLN A 122 29.45 39.44 -15.29
C GLN A 122 29.42 40.05 -16.69
N ILE A 123 28.35 39.81 -17.46
CA ILE A 123 28.17 40.40 -18.79
C ILE A 123 28.13 41.93 -18.68
N LEU A 124 27.30 42.48 -17.79
CA LEU A 124 27.19 43.93 -17.60
C LEU A 124 28.52 44.56 -17.17
N LYS A 125 29.26 43.94 -16.25
CA LYS A 125 30.58 44.42 -15.81
C LYS A 125 31.59 44.44 -16.96
N TYR A 126 31.66 43.37 -17.74
CA TYR A 126 32.55 43.26 -18.87
C TYR A 126 32.22 44.30 -19.95
N SER A 127 30.95 44.39 -20.36
CA SER A 127 30.51 45.37 -21.36
C SER A 127 30.79 46.80 -20.92
N ASN A 128 30.45 47.16 -19.69
CA ASN A 128 30.68 48.52 -19.19
C ASN A 128 32.17 48.85 -19.11
N THR A 129 33.03 47.92 -18.65
CA THR A 129 34.48 48.16 -18.58
C THR A 129 35.11 48.30 -19.96
N GLN A 130 34.66 47.55 -20.97
CA GLN A 130 35.16 47.71 -22.34
C GLN A 130 34.74 49.06 -22.91
N ILE A 131 33.46 49.44 -22.80
CA ILE A 131 32.96 50.75 -23.27
C ILE A 131 33.75 51.91 -22.64
N LEU A 132 34.00 51.86 -21.34
CA LEU A 132 34.75 52.90 -20.59
C LEU A 132 36.23 52.97 -20.97
N LYS A 133 36.84 51.87 -21.43
CA LYS A 133 38.20 51.86 -21.99
C LYS A 133 38.26 52.56 -23.34
N TYR A 134 37.33 52.24 -24.24
CA TYR A 134 37.29 52.84 -25.57
C TYR A 134 36.93 54.34 -25.52
N SER A 135 36.07 54.75 -24.60
CA SER A 135 35.69 56.17 -24.43
C SER A 135 36.78 57.06 -23.82
N LYS A 136 37.83 56.49 -23.24
CA LYS A 136 38.99 57.23 -22.69
C LYS A 136 40.16 57.31 -23.67
N LEU A 137 40.08 56.59 -24.78
CA LEU A 137 41.09 56.55 -25.85
C LEU A 137 40.77 57.52 -27.00
N PHE A 138 39.63 58.20 -26.94
CA PHE A 138 39.19 59.28 -27.81
C PHE A 138 39.11 60.57 -26.98
#